data_AF-Q4WWC4-F1
#
_entry.id   AF-Q4WWC4-F1
#
_cell.length_a   1.000
_cell.length_b   1.000
_cell.length_c   1.000
_cell.angle_alpha   90.00
_cell.angle_beta   90.00
_cell.angle_gamma   90.00
#
_symmetry.space_group_name_H-M   'P 1'
#
loop_
_entity.id
_entity.type
_entity.pdbx_description
1 polymer ?
#
loop_
_entity_poly.entity_id
_entity_poly.type
_entity_poly.pdbx_seq_one_letter_code
_entity_poly.pdbx_strand_id
1 'polypeptide(L)'
;MTDDTADVYEDKFLDAANDGRGSFRPTLILIGTRLGIDRITPVYWDAVKTTLQLPQSVGIAGGRPSASHYFVGVQGSHLFYLDPHQTRPALPQRNIDDPYTDEEIETYHTRRLRRIHIRDMDPSMLIGFIIKDREDWAHWKSGVSAQEKPIVHVLSESNTAVFKGREGAIDEIPISGRGRKIVQPAPKSELCYTAFSSRMNHEHIQPKGHQQVKKKGKISNHPMTH
;
A
#
# COMPACT_ATOMS: atom_id res chain seq x y z
N MET A 1 -11.44 2.45 0.47
CA MET A 1 -10.36 3.42 0.76
C MET A 1 -9.67 3.91 -0.51
N THR A 2 -10.22 3.56 -1.68
CA THR A 2 -10.16 4.24 -2.98
C THR A 2 -11.51 3.87 -3.65
N ASP A 3 -12.16 4.78 -4.36
CA ASP A 3 -13.23 4.41 -5.32
C ASP A 3 -12.54 3.94 -6.62
N ASP A 4 -13.27 3.65 -7.69
CA ASP A 4 -12.68 3.38 -9.03
C ASP A 4 -11.82 4.56 -9.55
N THR A 5 -11.90 5.70 -8.87
CA THR A 5 -11.04 6.88 -9.00
C THR A 5 -9.87 6.78 -8.01
N ALA A 6 -8.64 7.06 -8.45
CA ALA A 6 -7.40 7.00 -7.67
C ALA A 6 -7.29 8.10 -6.58
N ASP A 7 -8.34 8.23 -5.78
CA ASP A 7 -8.56 9.28 -4.79
C ASP A 7 -8.20 8.78 -3.39
N VAL A 8 -7.41 9.57 -2.68
CA VAL A 8 -7.05 9.37 -1.28
C VAL A 8 -7.75 10.44 -0.44
N TYR A 9 -8.64 10.01 0.44
CA TYR A 9 -9.32 10.92 1.37
C TYR A 9 -8.41 11.18 2.58
N GLU A 10 -8.04 12.44 2.81
CA GLU A 10 -7.14 12.85 3.89
C GLU A 10 -7.68 12.43 5.26
N ASP A 11 -8.95 12.70 5.54
CA ASP A 11 -9.56 12.40 6.82
C ASP A 11 -9.53 10.89 7.11
N LYS A 12 -9.90 10.07 6.11
CA LYS A 12 -9.85 8.59 6.21
C LYS A 12 -8.43 8.06 6.35
N PHE A 13 -7.46 8.68 5.67
CA PHE A 13 -6.06 8.30 5.82
C PHE A 13 -5.56 8.61 7.23
N LEU A 14 -5.84 9.82 7.74
CA LEU A 14 -5.42 10.22 9.08
C LEU A 14 -6.09 9.36 10.16
N ASP A 15 -7.36 8.98 9.99
CA ASP A 15 -8.04 8.05 10.89
C ASP A 15 -7.40 6.67 10.90
N ALA A 16 -7.00 6.15 9.72
CA ALA A 16 -6.32 4.86 9.61
C ALA A 16 -4.88 4.89 10.16
N ALA A 17 -4.19 6.02 9.98
CA ALA A 17 -2.81 6.20 10.39
C ALA A 17 -2.68 6.57 11.88
N ASN A 18 -3.69 7.12 12.53
CA ASN A 18 -3.65 7.35 13.96
C ASN A 18 -4.10 6.10 14.72
N ASP A 19 -3.33 5.71 15.72
CA ASP A 19 -3.84 4.77 16.69
C ASP A 19 -4.87 5.42 17.61
N GLY A 20 -5.70 4.61 18.27
CA GLY A 20 -6.68 5.12 19.24
C GLY A 20 -6.07 5.82 20.47
N ARG A 21 -4.75 6.05 20.50
CA ARG A 21 -4.00 6.78 21.52
C ARG A 21 -3.37 8.07 20.95
N GLY A 22 -3.59 8.39 19.68
CA GLY A 22 -3.09 9.60 19.02
C GLY A 22 -1.68 9.50 18.43
N SER A 23 -1.05 8.32 18.45
CA SER A 23 0.25 8.09 17.82
C SER A 23 0.11 7.74 16.34
N PHE A 24 1.02 8.24 15.50
CA PHE A 24 1.03 7.92 14.08
C PHE A 24 1.64 6.54 13.83
N ARG A 25 0.97 5.74 13.01
CA ARG A 25 1.39 4.42 12.56
C ARG A 25 1.82 4.49 11.09
N PRO A 26 3.01 3.98 10.75
CA PRO A 26 3.41 3.86 9.36
C PRO A 26 2.34 3.15 8.54
N THR A 27 1.86 3.81 7.50
CA THR A 27 0.68 3.38 6.73
C THR A 27 1.05 3.23 5.26
N LEU A 28 0.76 2.04 4.72
CA LEU A 28 0.94 1.72 3.31
C LEU A 28 -0.33 2.12 2.54
N ILE A 29 -0.17 3.03 1.58
CA ILE A 29 -1.20 3.41 0.62
C ILE A 29 -0.98 2.61 -0.65
N LEU A 30 -2.02 1.89 -1.11
CA LEU A 30 -2.02 1.13 -2.35
C LEU A 30 -3.11 1.67 -3.27
N ILE A 31 -2.73 2.05 -4.48
CA ILE A 31 -3.61 2.71 -5.45
C ILE A 31 -3.63 1.90 -6.74
N GLY A 32 -4.73 1.18 -6.95
CA GLY A 32 -5.01 0.52 -8.23
C GLY A 32 -5.50 1.55 -9.23
N THR A 33 -4.89 1.62 -10.41
CA THR A 33 -5.28 2.58 -11.45
C THR A 33 -5.10 2.00 -12.85
N ARG A 34 -5.79 2.61 -13.82
CA ARG A 34 -5.65 2.34 -15.25
C ARG A 34 -5.45 3.64 -16.04
N LEU A 35 -4.24 3.84 -16.55
CA LEU A 35 -3.82 5.11 -17.19
C LEU A 35 -3.98 5.14 -18.72
N GLY A 36 -4.81 4.25 -19.26
CA GLY A 36 -5.09 4.14 -20.70
C GLY A 36 -5.77 2.82 -21.08
N ILE A 37 -6.07 2.67 -22.36
CA ILE A 37 -6.74 1.47 -22.90
C ILE A 37 -5.71 0.38 -23.16
N ASP A 38 -4.84 0.58 -24.15
CA ASP A 38 -3.82 -0.40 -24.55
C ASP A 38 -2.43 -0.07 -23.97
N ARG A 39 -2.16 1.21 -23.74
CA ARG A 39 -0.88 1.75 -23.28
C ARG A 39 -1.12 2.92 -22.35
N ILE A 40 -0.15 3.23 -21.50
CA ILE A 40 -0.18 4.46 -20.70
C ILE A 40 -0.26 5.66 -21.64
N THR A 41 -1.31 6.47 -21.47
CA THR A 41 -1.50 7.71 -22.24
C THR A 41 -0.31 8.65 -21.99
N PRO A 42 0.32 9.24 -23.02
CA PRO A 42 1.56 10.03 -22.88
C PRO A 42 1.50 11.12 -21.80
N VAL A 43 0.32 11.69 -21.58
CA VAL A 43 0.13 12.74 -20.59
C VAL A 43 0.35 12.30 -19.14
N TYR A 44 0.32 10.99 -18.86
CA TYR A 44 0.62 10.44 -17.54
C TYR A 44 2.07 9.98 -17.39
N TRP A 45 2.90 10.06 -18.45
CA TRP A 45 4.27 9.57 -18.38
C TRP A 45 5.09 10.28 -17.31
N ASP A 46 4.97 11.61 -17.24
CA ASP A 46 5.68 12.38 -16.22
C ASP A 46 5.17 12.07 -14.81
N ALA A 47 3.85 11.89 -14.66
CA ALA A 47 3.26 11.50 -13.39
C ALA A 47 3.79 10.15 -12.88
N VAL A 48 3.85 9.12 -13.73
CA VAL A 48 4.43 7.80 -13.38
C VAL A 48 5.90 7.92 -12.97
N LYS A 49 6.67 8.71 -13.72
CA LYS A 49 8.09 8.94 -13.41
C LYS A 49 8.27 9.63 -12.07
N THR A 50 7.49 10.68 -11.81
CA THR A 50 7.54 11.44 -10.54
C THR A 50 7.11 10.56 -9.37
N THR A 51 6.08 9.74 -9.54
CA THR A 51 5.62 8.77 -8.53
C THR A 51 6.74 7.83 -8.07
N LEU A 52 7.59 7.34 -8.97
CA LEU A 52 8.73 6.49 -8.61
C LEU A 52 9.89 7.27 -7.96
N GLN A 53 9.92 8.59 -8.09
CA GLN A 53 10.97 9.45 -7.53
C GLN A 53 10.60 10.02 -6.15
N LEU A 54 9.33 9.92 -5.73
CA LEU A 54 8.91 10.33 -4.39
C LEU A 54 9.60 9.46 -3.33
N PRO A 55 10.15 10.04 -2.24
CA PRO A 55 10.80 9.26 -1.17
C PRO A 55 9.90 8.23 -0.50
N GLN A 56 8.58 8.45 -0.54
CA GLN A 56 7.57 7.55 0.02
C GLN A 56 7.24 6.39 -0.92
N SER A 57 7.66 6.45 -2.18
CA SER A 57 7.39 5.42 -3.17
C SER A 57 8.02 4.10 -2.74
N VAL A 58 7.22 3.05 -2.64
CA VAL A 58 7.75 1.69 -2.47
C VAL A 58 7.91 0.98 -3.81
N GLY A 59 7.30 1.50 -4.87
CA GLY A 59 7.36 0.96 -6.23
C GLY A 59 5.98 0.84 -6.88
N ILE A 60 5.98 0.22 -8.06
CA ILE A 60 4.75 -0.05 -8.82
C ILE A 60 4.72 -1.54 -9.18
N ALA A 61 3.67 -2.24 -8.78
CA ALA A 61 3.36 -3.56 -9.31
C ALA A 61 2.53 -3.40 -10.59
N GLY A 62 3.02 -3.93 -11.70
CA GLY A 62 2.38 -3.83 -13.01
C GLY A 62 3.03 -4.82 -13.96
N GLY A 63 3.25 -4.44 -15.21
CA GLY A 63 4.14 -5.20 -16.08
C GLY A 63 3.87 -4.99 -17.55
N ARG A 64 3.81 -6.10 -18.28
CA ARG A 64 3.41 -6.20 -19.68
C ARG A 64 2.19 -7.12 -19.76
N PRO A 65 1.45 -7.12 -20.88
CA PRO A 65 0.49 -8.17 -21.15
C PRO A 65 1.13 -9.54 -20.92
N SER A 66 0.49 -10.38 -20.10
CA SER A 66 0.94 -11.74 -19.74
C SER A 66 2.23 -11.85 -18.90
N ALA A 67 2.77 -10.76 -18.35
CA ALA A 67 3.93 -10.82 -17.46
C ALA A 67 3.93 -9.70 -16.41
N SER A 68 3.98 -10.06 -15.12
CA SER A 68 4.02 -9.08 -14.02
C SER A 68 5.46 -8.71 -13.62
N HIS A 69 5.69 -7.45 -13.32
CA HIS A 69 6.98 -6.88 -12.95
C HIS A 69 6.81 -5.93 -11.76
N TYR A 70 7.86 -5.79 -10.95
CA TYR A 70 7.90 -4.81 -9.86
C TYR A 70 8.85 -3.68 -10.20
N PHE A 71 8.30 -2.50 -10.51
CA PHE A 71 9.06 -1.33 -10.91
C PHE A 71 9.57 -0.57 -9.69
N VAL A 72 10.87 -0.28 -9.69
CA VAL A 72 11.59 0.27 -8.53
C VAL A 72 12.29 1.59 -8.83
N GLY A 73 12.30 2.04 -10.09
CA GLY A 73 12.98 3.27 -10.45
C GLY A 73 12.85 3.63 -11.92
N VAL A 74 13.41 4.77 -12.28
CA VAL A 74 13.30 5.35 -13.62
C VAL A 74 14.56 6.11 -14.04
N GLN A 75 14.91 6.03 -15.32
CA GLN A 75 15.93 6.88 -15.95
C GLN A 75 15.46 7.26 -17.37
N GLY A 76 15.33 8.56 -17.63
CA GLY A 76 14.76 9.06 -18.87
C GLY A 76 13.36 8.47 -19.11
N SER A 77 13.17 7.76 -20.23
CA SER A 77 11.90 7.08 -20.55
C SER A 77 11.86 5.60 -20.17
N HIS A 78 12.84 5.11 -19.42
CA HIS A 78 12.95 3.69 -19.07
C HIS A 78 12.64 3.45 -17.60
N LEU A 79 11.78 2.48 -17.33
CA LEU A 79 11.45 2.00 -15.99
C LEU A 79 12.28 0.76 -15.67
N PHE A 80 12.87 0.73 -14.48
CA PHE A 80 13.63 -0.41 -13.99
C PHE A 80 12.76 -1.30 -13.12
N TYR A 81 12.91 -2.62 -13.27
CA TYR A 81 12.07 -3.59 -12.58
C TYR A 81 12.79 -4.87 -12.15
N LEU A 82 12.18 -5.51 -11.15
CA LEU A 82 12.46 -6.88 -10.74
C LEU A 82 11.49 -7.83 -11.46
N ASP A 83 12.02 -8.96 -11.92
CA ASP A 83 11.33 -9.94 -12.74
C ASP A 83 11.15 -11.26 -11.98
N PRO A 84 9.92 -11.60 -11.55
CA PRO A 84 9.66 -12.79 -10.75
C PRO A 84 9.57 -14.08 -11.58
N HIS A 85 9.66 -14.04 -12.92
CA HIS A 85 9.43 -15.20 -13.79
C HIS A 85 10.62 -16.17 -13.87
N GLN A 86 11.31 -16.37 -12.74
CA GLN A 86 12.33 -17.38 -12.57
C GLN A 86 11.90 -18.31 -11.44
N THR A 87 11.61 -19.56 -11.80
CA THR A 87 11.28 -20.59 -10.82
C THR A 87 12.53 -20.97 -10.02
N ARG A 88 12.40 -21.01 -8.70
CA ARG A 88 13.44 -21.48 -7.78
C ARG A 88 12.87 -22.52 -6.82
N PRO A 89 13.67 -23.47 -6.31
CA PRO A 89 13.23 -24.37 -5.24
C PRO A 89 12.78 -23.57 -4.02
N ALA A 90 11.72 -24.03 -3.36
CA ALA A 90 11.29 -23.44 -2.08
C ALA A 90 12.31 -23.80 -1.00
N LEU A 91 12.69 -22.81 -0.18
CA LEU A 91 13.49 -23.07 1.01
C LEU A 91 12.62 -23.76 2.08
N PRO A 92 13.18 -24.72 2.84
CA PRO A 92 12.47 -25.34 3.94
C PRO A 92 12.20 -24.30 5.04
N GLN A 93 11.03 -24.38 5.66
CA GLN A 93 10.73 -23.51 6.78
C GLN A 93 11.60 -23.86 7.98
N ARG A 94 12.32 -22.87 8.50
CA ARG A 94 13.18 -23.01 9.68
C ARG A 94 12.54 -22.44 10.94
N ASN A 95 12.99 -22.94 12.08
CA ASN A 95 12.65 -22.38 13.38
C ASN A 95 13.37 -21.05 13.59
N ILE A 96 12.90 -20.22 14.51
CA ILE A 96 13.51 -18.90 14.79
C ILE A 96 14.97 -19.01 15.25
N ASP A 97 15.35 -20.14 15.84
CA ASP A 97 16.70 -20.42 16.35
C ASP A 97 17.66 -20.97 15.29
N ASP A 98 17.17 -21.25 14.08
CA ASP A 98 17.96 -21.76 12.95
C ASP A 98 17.84 -20.80 11.76
N PRO A 99 18.68 -19.76 11.70
CA PRO A 99 18.61 -18.77 10.64
C PRO A 99 18.99 -19.37 9.28
N TYR A 100 18.45 -18.80 8.21
CA TYR A 100 18.89 -19.12 6.86
C TYR A 100 20.37 -18.76 6.67
N THR A 101 21.05 -19.56 5.86
CA THR A 101 22.42 -19.29 5.41
C THR A 101 22.47 -18.09 4.47
N ASP A 102 23.64 -17.46 4.33
CA ASP A 102 23.81 -16.33 3.42
C ASP A 102 23.52 -16.73 1.96
N GLU A 103 23.88 -17.95 1.56
CA GLU A 103 23.59 -18.49 0.23
C GLU A 103 22.08 -18.61 -0.03
N GLU A 104 21.30 -18.99 0.99
CA GLU A 104 19.85 -19.08 0.92
C GLU A 104 19.21 -17.68 0.83
N ILE A 105 19.69 -16.72 1.63
CA ILE A 105 19.20 -15.33 1.60
C ILE A 105 19.51 -14.69 0.24
N GLU A 106 20.71 -14.92 -0.32
CA GLU A 106 21.12 -14.42 -1.63
C GLU A 106 20.14 -14.86 -2.75
N THR A 107 19.38 -15.95 -2.55
CA THR A 107 18.33 -16.35 -3.49
C THR A 107 17.12 -15.40 -3.55
N TYR A 108 16.97 -14.46 -2.62
CA TYR A 108 15.96 -13.39 -2.66
C TYR A 108 16.51 -12.07 -3.21
N HIS A 109 17.81 -12.03 -3.52
CA HIS A 109 18.46 -10.88 -4.12
C HIS A 109 18.79 -11.12 -5.59
N THR A 110 18.85 -10.04 -6.37
CA THR A 110 19.26 -10.08 -7.77
C THR A 110 20.20 -8.94 -8.07
N ARG A 111 21.32 -9.25 -8.75
CA ARG A 111 22.22 -8.25 -9.34
C ARG A 111 21.74 -7.79 -10.72
N ARG A 112 20.69 -8.43 -11.27
CA ARG A 112 20.16 -8.15 -12.61
C ARG A 112 18.96 -7.23 -12.50
N LEU A 113 19.21 -5.93 -12.70
CA LEU A 113 18.16 -4.95 -12.87
C LEU A 113 17.76 -4.88 -14.36
N ARG A 114 16.49 -5.13 -14.66
CA ARG A 114 15.97 -5.05 -16.04
C ARG A 114 15.29 -3.71 -16.27
N ARG A 115 15.12 -3.32 -17.54
CA ARG A 115 14.41 -2.10 -17.91
C ARG A 115 13.46 -2.29 -19.08
N ILE A 116 12.37 -1.53 -19.11
CA ILE A 116 11.46 -1.40 -20.27
C ILE A 116 11.23 0.08 -20.55
N HIS A 117 10.84 0.41 -21.78
CA HIS A 117 10.36 1.75 -22.09
C HIS A 117 8.97 1.97 -21.49
N ILE A 118 8.67 3.17 -20.99
CA ILE A 118 7.38 3.49 -20.34
C ILE A 118 6.17 3.20 -21.22
N ARG A 119 6.31 3.39 -22.54
CA ARG A 119 5.28 3.06 -23.56
C ARG A 119 4.90 1.58 -23.60
N ASP A 120 5.78 0.70 -23.15
CA ASP A 120 5.57 -0.76 -23.17
C ASP A 120 5.09 -1.30 -21.83
N MET A 121 4.89 -0.43 -20.84
CA MET A 121 4.25 -0.78 -19.58
C MET A 121 2.72 -0.86 -19.77
N ASP A 122 2.11 -1.87 -19.17
CA ASP A 122 0.66 -2.04 -19.12
C ASP A 122 0.01 -0.84 -18.40
N PRO A 123 -1.10 -0.28 -18.92
CA PRO A 123 -1.77 0.86 -18.29
C PRO A 123 -2.39 0.52 -16.93
N SER A 124 -2.65 -0.75 -16.62
CA SER A 124 -3.18 -1.21 -15.33
C SER A 124 -2.04 -1.49 -14.35
N MET A 125 -2.06 -0.82 -13.20
CA MET A 125 -0.99 -0.95 -12.21
C MET A 125 -1.47 -0.68 -10.79
N LEU A 126 -0.69 -1.15 -9.81
CA LEU A 126 -0.84 -0.88 -8.39
C LEU A 126 0.37 -0.07 -7.91
N ILE A 127 0.14 1.17 -7.50
CA ILE A 127 1.17 2.09 -7.02
C ILE A 127 1.19 2.06 -5.49
N GLY A 128 2.38 1.92 -4.90
CA GLY A 128 2.55 1.88 -3.45
C GLY A 128 3.31 3.08 -2.89
N PHE A 129 2.81 3.61 -1.77
CA PHE A 129 3.50 4.61 -0.96
C PHE A 129 3.47 4.23 0.52
N ILE A 130 4.60 4.34 1.23
CA ILE A 130 4.64 4.21 2.67
C ILE A 130 4.79 5.59 3.32
N ILE A 131 3.87 5.93 4.20
CA ILE A 131 3.88 7.19 4.96
C ILE A 131 4.25 6.86 6.39
N LYS A 132 5.35 7.41 6.88
CA LYS A 132 5.90 7.06 8.20
C LYS A 132 5.38 7.93 9.34
N ASP A 133 5.12 9.20 9.06
CA ASP A 133 4.67 10.21 10.02
C ASP A 133 3.87 11.33 9.33
N ARG A 134 3.49 12.36 10.08
CA ARG A 134 2.64 13.47 9.61
C ARG A 134 3.40 14.41 8.67
N GLU A 135 4.69 14.58 8.90
CA GLU A 135 5.58 15.36 8.04
C GLU A 135 5.74 14.66 6.68
N ASP A 136 5.90 13.35 6.69
CA ASP A 136 5.98 12.50 5.51
C ASP A 136 4.67 12.52 4.70
N TRP A 137 3.52 12.53 5.39
CA TRP A 137 2.20 12.74 4.77
C TRP A 137 2.13 14.09 4.04
N ALA A 138 2.53 15.17 4.70
CA ALA A 138 2.50 16.51 4.10
C ALA A 138 3.44 16.61 2.88
N HIS A 139 4.63 16.00 2.96
CA HIS A 139 5.58 15.95 1.87
C HIS A 139 5.02 15.15 0.68
N TRP A 140 4.48 13.95 0.93
CA TRP A 140 3.86 13.13 -0.10
C TRP A 140 2.68 13.85 -0.78
N LYS A 141 1.77 14.45 0.01
CA LYS A 141 0.61 15.19 -0.50
C LYS A 141 1.03 16.34 -1.42
N SER A 142 2.06 17.09 -1.05
CA SER A 142 2.64 18.14 -1.89
C SER A 142 3.20 17.57 -3.20
N GLY A 143 3.97 16.47 -3.11
CA GLY A 143 4.62 15.83 -4.25
C GLY A 143 3.64 15.25 -5.27
N VAL A 144 2.53 14.63 -4.83
CA VAL A 144 1.51 14.10 -5.77
C VAL A 144 0.67 15.21 -6.39
N SER A 145 0.47 16.33 -5.68
CA SER A 145 -0.36 17.46 -6.16
C SER A 145 0.39 18.43 -7.08
N ALA A 146 1.73 18.41 -7.09
CA ALA A 146 2.56 19.29 -7.91
C ALA A 146 2.55 18.96 -9.42
N GLN A 147 1.96 17.83 -9.79
CA GLN A 147 1.94 17.33 -11.17
C GLN A 147 0.82 18.02 -11.98
N GLU A 148 1.07 18.35 -13.25
CA GLU A 148 0.04 18.95 -14.11
C GLU A 148 -1.17 18.04 -14.31
N LYS A 149 -0.91 16.73 -14.43
CA LYS A 149 -1.92 15.67 -14.48
C LYS A 149 -1.59 14.61 -13.44
N PRO A 150 -2.03 14.80 -12.18
CA PRO A 150 -1.71 13.85 -11.12
C PRO A 150 -2.43 12.52 -11.36
N ILE A 151 -1.75 11.42 -11.00
CA ILE A 151 -2.37 10.09 -10.96
C ILE A 151 -3.20 9.92 -9.67
N VAL A 152 -2.79 10.59 -8.60
CA VAL A 152 -3.40 10.48 -7.27
C VAL A 152 -3.97 11.83 -6.88
N HIS A 153 -5.25 11.85 -6.51
CA HIS A 153 -5.90 13.05 -5.99
C HIS A 153 -6.09 12.92 -4.49
N VAL A 154 -5.71 13.97 -3.74
CA VAL A 154 -5.96 14.01 -2.29
C VAL A 154 -7.18 14.88 -2.03
N LEU A 155 -8.21 14.29 -1.43
CA LEU A 155 -9.48 14.95 -1.15
C LEU A 155 -9.65 15.15 0.36
N SER A 156 -10.18 16.32 0.75
CA SER A 156 -10.67 16.58 2.10
C SER A 156 -12.20 16.70 2.09
N GLU A 157 -12.85 16.48 3.23
CA GLU A 157 -14.29 16.75 3.37
C GLU A 157 -14.68 18.18 2.95
N SER A 158 -13.82 19.17 3.24
CA SER A 158 -14.00 20.56 2.82
C SER A 158 -13.94 20.75 1.30
N ASN A 159 -13.08 20.01 0.58
CA ASN A 159 -12.97 20.08 -0.88
C ASN A 159 -14.11 19.34 -1.60
N THR A 160 -14.65 18.29 -0.98
CA THR A 160 -15.73 17.48 -1.58
C THR A 160 -17.05 18.26 -1.66
N ALA A 161 -17.30 19.17 -0.70
CA ALA A 161 -18.44 20.08 -0.73
C ALA A 161 -18.38 21.09 -1.89
N VAL A 162 -17.17 21.51 -2.30
CA VAL A 162 -16.97 22.45 -3.43
C VAL A 162 -17.27 21.78 -4.77
N PHE A 163 -16.94 20.50 -4.93
CA PHE A 163 -17.25 19.74 -6.15
C PHE A 163 -18.74 19.39 -6.29
N LYS A 164 -19.46 19.17 -5.18
CA LYS A 164 -20.94 19.07 -5.19
C LYS A 164 -21.65 20.39 -5.55
N GLY A 165 -20.97 21.53 -5.43
CA GLY A 165 -21.53 22.85 -5.74
C GLY A 165 -21.57 23.24 -7.22
N ARG A 166 -21.23 22.32 -8.14
CA ARG A 166 -21.24 22.56 -9.61
C ARG A 166 -22.20 21.66 -10.39
N GLU A 167 -23.16 21.01 -9.75
CA GLU A 167 -24.41 20.59 -10.43
C GLU A 167 -25.35 21.79 -10.51
N GLY A 168 -25.10 22.69 -11.46
CA GLY A 168 -25.88 23.93 -11.54
C GLY A 168 -25.57 24.77 -12.78
N ALA A 169 -25.66 24.16 -13.96
CA ALA A 169 -25.89 24.86 -15.23
C ALA A 169 -26.11 23.82 -16.35
N ILE A 170 -27.30 23.23 -16.40
CA ILE A 170 -27.86 22.81 -17.69
C ILE A 170 -28.69 23.98 -18.19
N ASP A 171 -28.32 24.51 -19.35
CA ASP A 171 -29.05 25.53 -20.08
C ASP A 171 -30.51 25.07 -20.28
N GLU A 172 -31.47 25.84 -19.78
CA GLU A 172 -32.89 25.59 -20.01
C GLU A 172 -33.22 25.86 -21.48
N ILE A 173 -33.44 24.80 -22.27
CA ILE A 173 -34.15 24.90 -23.55
C ILE A 173 -35.65 24.80 -23.24
N PRO A 174 -36.49 25.80 -23.59
CA PRO A 174 -37.91 25.74 -23.28
C PRO A 174 -38.60 24.75 -24.22
N ILE A 175 -39.00 23.59 -23.71
CA ILE A 175 -39.86 22.65 -24.43
C ILE A 175 -41.26 22.70 -23.82
N SER A 176 -42.20 23.23 -24.59
CA SER A 176 -43.62 23.20 -24.27
C SER A 176 -44.16 21.77 -24.22
N GLY A 177 -44.93 21.42 -23.17
CA GLY A 177 -45.95 20.37 -23.28
C GLY A 177 -46.05 19.36 -22.14
N ARG A 178 -47.15 19.44 -21.38
CA ARG A 178 -47.91 18.35 -20.71
C ARG A 178 -47.17 17.33 -19.82
N GLY A 179 -47.16 17.63 -18.52
CA GLY A 179 -47.54 16.80 -17.37
C GLY A 179 -47.13 15.32 -17.25
N ARG A 180 -46.39 14.99 -16.18
CA ARG A 180 -46.80 14.06 -15.09
C ARG A 180 -45.68 13.83 -14.04
N LYS A 181 -46.11 13.89 -12.78
CA LYS A 181 -45.62 13.28 -11.51
C LYS A 181 -44.10 13.21 -11.22
N ILE A 182 -43.73 13.97 -10.19
CA ILE A 182 -42.52 13.84 -9.38
C ILE A 182 -42.56 12.51 -8.61
N VAL A 183 -41.53 11.69 -8.73
CA VAL A 183 -41.28 10.51 -7.89
C VAL A 183 -40.10 10.85 -6.98
N GLN A 184 -40.34 10.92 -5.66
CA GLN A 184 -39.26 10.99 -4.67
C GLN A 184 -38.61 9.61 -4.51
N PRO A 185 -37.28 9.48 -4.47
CA PRO A 185 -36.66 8.23 -4.03
C PRO A 185 -36.78 8.09 -2.51
N ALA A 186 -37.34 6.95 -2.08
CA ALA A 186 -37.42 6.51 -0.69
C ALA A 186 -36.03 6.19 -0.10
N PRO A 187 -35.84 6.28 1.23
CA PRO A 187 -34.59 5.93 1.89
C PRO A 187 -34.38 4.42 1.87
N LYS A 188 -33.25 3.95 1.33
CA LYS A 188 -32.86 2.53 1.43
C LYS A 188 -32.13 2.30 2.74
N SER A 189 -32.81 1.50 3.56
CA SER A 189 -32.42 0.89 4.82
C SER A 189 -31.12 0.08 4.76
N GLU A 190 -30.46 0.03 5.91
CA GLU A 190 -29.52 -1.00 6.33
C GLU A 190 -29.99 -2.41 5.96
N LEU A 191 -29.06 -3.26 5.52
CA LEU A 191 -29.00 -4.69 5.86
C LEU A 191 -27.61 -5.26 5.52
N CYS A 192 -26.84 -5.42 6.58
CA CYS A 192 -25.82 -6.43 6.90
C CYS A 192 -25.48 -7.53 5.88
N TYR A 193 -24.18 -7.75 5.66
CA TYR A 193 -23.56 -9.09 5.69
C TYR A 193 -22.16 -9.05 6.34
N THR A 194 -22.07 -9.71 7.50
CA THR A 194 -20.91 -10.32 8.17
C THR A 194 -20.21 -11.36 7.27
N ALA A 195 -18.97 -11.85 7.44
CA ALA A 195 -17.86 -11.70 8.37
C ALA A 195 -16.63 -12.44 7.78
N PHE A 196 -15.40 -12.04 8.13
CA PHE A 196 -14.32 -13.00 8.39
C PHE A 196 -13.41 -12.43 9.48
N SER A 197 -13.68 -12.83 10.73
CA SER A 197 -12.82 -12.64 11.88
C SER A 197 -12.18 -13.97 12.19
N SER A 198 -10.84 -14.02 12.18
CA SER A 198 -10.08 -15.08 12.84
C SER A 198 -9.18 -14.46 13.89
N ARG A 199 -9.79 -14.43 15.07
CA ARG A 199 -9.26 -14.37 16.43
C ARG A 199 -7.93 -15.13 16.58
N MET A 200 -6.87 -14.44 16.99
CA MET A 200 -5.84 -15.02 17.85
C MET A 200 -5.94 -14.35 19.22
N ASN A 201 -6.30 -15.16 20.22
CA ASN A 201 -6.34 -14.77 21.62
C ASN A 201 -4.91 -14.52 22.11
N HIS A 202 -4.73 -13.39 22.79
CA HIS A 202 -3.69 -13.22 23.80
C HIS A 202 -4.03 -14.14 24.99
N GLU A 203 -3.15 -15.08 25.33
CA GLU A 203 -3.06 -15.58 26.70
C GLU A 203 -1.88 -14.92 27.41
N HIS A 204 -2.23 -14.33 28.54
CA HIS A 204 -1.38 -13.61 29.46
C HIS A 204 -0.89 -14.61 30.50
N ILE A 205 0.35 -15.09 30.37
CA ILE A 205 0.97 -15.95 31.39
C ILE A 205 1.68 -15.05 32.42
N GLN A 206 1.09 -15.00 33.61
CA GLN A 206 1.66 -14.43 34.82
C GLN A 206 2.86 -15.26 35.32
N PRO A 207 3.97 -14.66 35.79
CA PRO A 207 5.06 -15.41 36.40
C PRO A 207 4.69 -15.85 37.82
N LYS A 208 4.63 -17.16 38.07
CA LYS A 208 4.58 -17.72 39.43
C LYS A 208 5.98 -17.80 40.03
N GLY A 209 6.13 -17.24 41.22
CA GLY A 209 7.34 -17.30 42.03
C GLY A 209 7.63 -18.69 42.62
N HIS A 210 8.93 -19.01 42.60
CA HIS A 210 9.75 -19.77 43.54
C HIS A 210 9.22 -21.07 44.18
N GLN A 211 9.94 -22.18 43.91
CA GLN A 211 10.24 -23.15 44.96
C GLN A 211 11.63 -23.78 44.77
N GLN A 212 12.47 -23.62 45.79
CA GLN A 212 13.78 -24.25 45.93
C GLN A 212 13.63 -25.79 45.98
N VAL A 213 14.49 -26.51 45.25
CA VAL A 213 14.79 -27.91 45.55
C VAL A 213 16.27 -28.03 45.85
N LYS A 214 16.57 -28.22 47.14
CA LYS A 214 17.87 -28.65 47.67
C LYS A 214 18.22 -30.03 47.09
N LYS A 215 19.41 -30.18 46.49
CA LYS A 215 20.11 -31.47 46.46
C LYS A 215 21.48 -31.34 47.11
N LYS A 216 21.68 -32.16 48.14
CA LYS A 216 22.88 -32.34 48.95
C LYS A 216 23.97 -33.08 48.16
N GLY A 217 25.18 -32.53 48.20
CA GLY A 217 26.43 -33.24 48.51
C GLY A 217 27.08 -34.15 47.45
N LYS A 218 28.34 -33.86 47.09
CA LYS A 218 29.52 -34.55 47.66
C LYS A 218 30.82 -33.86 47.25
N ILE A 219 31.74 -33.86 48.20
CA ILE A 219 33.07 -33.27 48.19
C ILE A 219 34.05 -34.31 47.61
N SER A 220 35.00 -33.88 46.79
CA SER A 220 36.33 -34.53 46.74
C SER A 220 37.39 -33.51 46.30
N ASN A 221 38.12 -32.99 47.29
CA ASN A 221 39.45 -32.42 47.10
C ASN A 221 40.43 -33.57 46.86
N HIS A 222 41.40 -33.39 45.95
CA HIS A 222 42.79 -33.80 46.20
C HIS A 222 43.80 -33.06 45.27
N PRO A 223 45.08 -32.96 45.67
CA PRO A 223 45.93 -31.81 45.36
C PRO A 223 47.23 -32.14 44.59
N MET A 224 48.03 -31.07 44.38
CA MET A 224 49.50 -30.99 44.34
C MET A 224 50.28 -31.20 43.03
N THR A 225 51.06 -30.14 42.72
CA THR A 225 52.46 -30.07 42.25
C THR A 225 52.87 -30.71 40.93
N HIS A 226 53.41 -29.88 40.03
CA HIS A 226 54.87 -29.69 39.89
C HIS A 226 55.18 -28.31 39.31
#